data_AF-A0A8H6G5C2-F1
#
_entry.id   AF-A0A8H6G5C2-F1
#
_cell.length_a   1.000
_cell.length_b   1.000
_cell.length_c   1.000
_cell.angle_alpha   90.00
_cell.angle_beta   90.00
_cell.angle_gamma   90.00
#
_symmetry.space_group_name_H-M   'P 1'
#
loop_
_entity.id
_entity.type
_entity.pdbx_description
1 polymer ?
#
loop_
_entity_poly.entity_id
_entity_poly.type
_entity_poly.pdbx_seq_one_letter_code
_entity_poly.pdbx_strand_id
1 'polypeptide(L)'
;MRHAFLADMGVVHLKCPGIPAFPVDSHQLLYLVEHNHIEYPEIKAKAIWDRNKADTFARILTLVQIIWFLIQAVSRWVQHLALSTFELSCLAFIFCSINTFFFFRHKPRDVETPSLLACNTTVAKILAEAGDRPKPYTQTPLDFVKPPISRTSLIAPFWFGVRICFNWGNHADELPIKAFGNSTTTPPRGIRVTDIAYGNIFTTAYFGIHLAGWNFSFPTRAEQILWRVSSLTLFGLLIFHLFAVAFGTVMAARLARWLFNNRDATTILGVASLLPRWLAVLIHSPIFVIYGLARGYIIVEGFFALRALPLSAFDSLNWSNFVPHL
;
A
#
# COMPACT_ATOMS: atom_id res chain seq x y z
N MET A 1 18.61 -5.91 -1.67
CA MET A 1 17.13 -5.88 -1.58
C MET A 1 16.58 -6.53 -0.30
N ARG A 2 16.95 -7.77 0.06
CA ARG A 2 16.40 -8.42 1.27
C ARG A 2 16.72 -7.69 2.59
N HIS A 3 17.95 -7.19 2.74
CA HIS A 3 18.35 -6.40 3.90
C HIS A 3 17.51 -5.11 4.06
N ALA A 4 17.17 -4.44 2.96
CA ALA A 4 16.30 -3.27 2.99
C ALA A 4 14.88 -3.62 3.47
N PHE A 5 14.31 -4.73 2.99
CA PHE A 5 13.02 -5.21 3.49
C PHE A 5 13.04 -5.55 4.98
N LEU A 6 14.12 -6.15 5.49
CA LEU A 6 14.27 -6.45 6.92
C LEU A 6 14.35 -5.16 7.77
N ALA A 7 15.12 -4.18 7.31
CA ALA A 7 15.25 -2.89 7.96
C ALA A 7 13.88 -2.16 8.01
N ASP A 8 13.20 -2.06 6.86
CA ASP A 8 11.90 -1.40 6.76
C ASP A 8 10.79 -2.12 7.57
N MET A 9 10.92 -3.42 7.80
CA MET A 9 10.02 -4.20 8.66
C MET A 9 10.26 -3.95 10.17
N GLY A 10 11.29 -3.19 10.55
CA GLY A 10 11.64 -2.94 11.95
C GLY A 10 12.43 -4.07 12.61
N VAL A 11 12.94 -5.02 11.83
CA VAL A 11 13.69 -6.19 12.36
C VAL A 11 15.13 -5.82 12.71
N VAL A 12 15.73 -4.88 11.96
CA VAL A 12 17.13 -4.50 12.15
C VAL A 12 17.21 -3.43 13.23
N HIS A 13 17.86 -3.74 14.35
CA HIS A 13 17.99 -2.84 15.49
C HIS A 13 19.44 -2.39 15.64
N LEU A 14 19.67 -1.09 15.73
CA LEU A 14 20.98 -0.51 15.96
C LEU A 14 21.22 -0.37 17.46
N LYS A 15 22.34 -0.92 17.94
CA LYS A 15 22.80 -0.78 19.32
C LYS A 15 24.07 0.08 19.34
N CYS A 16 23.92 1.34 19.75
CA CYS A 16 25.01 2.28 19.96
C CYS A 16 25.38 2.37 21.46
N PRO A 17 26.59 2.82 21.82
CA PRO A 17 26.95 3.06 23.21
C PRO A 17 26.08 4.16 23.83
N GLY A 18 25.53 3.91 25.02
CA GLY A 18 24.80 4.89 25.81
C GLY A 18 23.31 5.07 25.50
N ILE A 19 22.74 4.34 24.54
CA ILE A 19 21.30 4.41 24.17
C ILE A 19 20.75 2.99 24.01
N PRO A 20 19.48 2.72 24.42
CA PRO A 20 18.82 1.44 24.12
C PRO A 20 18.78 1.16 22.61
N ALA A 21 18.74 -0.12 22.24
CA ALA A 21 18.64 -0.49 20.83
C ALA A 21 17.32 0.03 20.22
N PHE A 22 17.38 0.52 18.98
CA PHE A 22 16.21 1.05 18.26
C PHE A 22 16.20 0.55 16.82
N PRO A 23 15.03 0.38 16.17
CA PRO A 23 14.97 -0.08 14.80
C PRO A 23 15.52 0.95 13.81
N VAL A 24 16.11 0.49 12.71
CA VAL A 24 16.58 1.35 11.62
C VAL A 24 15.93 0.95 10.29
N ASP A 25 15.53 1.94 9.50
CA ASP A 25 14.97 1.71 8.17
C ASP A 25 16.06 1.56 7.09
N SER A 26 15.66 1.26 5.86
CA SER A 26 16.61 1.05 4.77
C SER A 26 17.45 2.28 4.40
N HIS A 27 16.95 3.50 4.61
CA HIS A 27 17.72 4.73 4.37
C HIS A 27 18.74 4.94 5.47
N GLN A 28 18.32 4.78 6.72
CA GLN A 28 19.18 4.89 7.90
C GLN A 28 20.30 3.86 7.85
N LEU A 29 19.98 2.61 7.46
CA LEU A 29 20.98 1.57 7.28
C LEU A 29 21.98 1.90 6.18
N LEU A 30 21.52 2.42 5.03
CA LEU A 30 22.39 2.82 3.93
C LEU A 30 23.35 3.94 4.36
N TYR A 31 22.83 4.97 5.03
CA TYR A 31 23.62 6.09 5.53
C TYR A 31 24.73 5.63 6.48
N LEU A 32 24.42 4.75 7.44
CA LEU A 32 25.39 4.24 8.40
C LEU A 32 26.51 3.44 7.74
N VAL A 33 26.20 2.68 6.68
CA VAL A 33 27.19 1.93 5.91
C VAL A 33 28.06 2.87 5.06
N GLU A 34 27.44 3.82 4.35
CA GLU A 34 28.16 4.77 3.49
C GLU A 34 29.14 5.67 4.27
N HIS A 35 28.80 6.00 5.52
CA HIS A 35 29.63 6.81 6.41
C HIS A 35 30.55 5.97 7.32
N ASN A 36 30.65 4.66 7.10
CA ASN A 36 31.49 3.73 7.87
C ASN A 36 31.21 3.72 9.39
N HIS A 37 29.98 3.99 9.81
CA HIS A 37 29.57 3.89 11.22
C HIS A 37 29.30 2.45 11.67
N ILE A 38 28.99 1.58 10.70
CA ILE A 38 28.80 0.13 10.89
C ILE A 38 29.49 -0.61 9.74
N GLU A 39 29.99 -1.80 10.00
CA GLU A 39 30.39 -2.72 8.94
C GLU A 39 29.15 -3.23 8.18
N TYR A 40 29.31 -3.55 6.90
CA TYR A 40 28.22 -4.10 6.11
C TYR A 40 27.68 -5.37 6.77
N PRO A 41 26.40 -5.42 7.16
CA PRO A 41 25.91 -6.52 7.97
C PRO A 41 25.87 -7.81 7.14
N GLU A 42 26.70 -8.79 7.52
CA GLU A 42 26.61 -10.17 7.03
C GLU A 42 25.37 -10.86 7.63
N ILE A 43 24.17 -10.43 7.22
CA ILE A 43 22.95 -11.16 7.58
C ILE A 43 22.98 -12.48 6.80
N LYS A 44 23.44 -13.56 7.44
CA LYS A 44 23.57 -14.89 6.84
C LYS A 44 22.23 -15.27 6.19
N ALA A 45 22.18 -15.24 4.86
CA ALA A 45 20.98 -15.56 4.09
C ALA A 45 20.39 -16.92 4.49
N LYS A 46 21.23 -17.89 4.86
CA LYS A 46 20.81 -19.24 5.27
C LYS A 46 19.96 -19.27 6.55
N ALA A 47 20.20 -18.37 7.51
CA ALA A 47 19.40 -18.29 8.75
C ALA A 47 17.96 -17.83 8.49
N ILE A 48 17.73 -17.07 7.41
CA ILE A 48 16.40 -16.61 6.98
C ILE A 48 15.64 -17.73 6.24
N TRP A 49 16.35 -18.60 5.51
CA TRP A 49 15.71 -19.64 4.68
C TRP A 49 15.28 -20.89 5.45
N ASP A 50 16.00 -21.26 6.51
CA ASP A 50 15.75 -22.54 7.20
C ASP A 50 14.39 -22.59 7.93
N ARG A 51 13.77 -21.44 8.20
CA ARG A 51 12.46 -21.34 8.87
C ARG A 51 11.25 -21.35 7.93
N ASN A 52 11.44 -21.35 6.61
CA ASN A 52 10.38 -20.96 5.66
C ASN A 52 9.72 -22.10 4.86
N LYS A 53 9.84 -23.36 5.30
CA LYS A 53 9.35 -24.54 4.54
C LYS A 53 7.82 -24.64 4.50
N ALA A 54 7.14 -24.37 5.62
CA ALA A 54 5.67 -24.43 5.70
C ALA A 54 4.98 -23.32 4.88
N ASP A 55 5.50 -22.09 4.90
CA ASP A 55 5.01 -20.97 4.08
C ASP A 55 5.17 -21.24 2.57
N THR A 56 6.24 -21.93 2.19
CA THR A 56 6.47 -22.28 0.77
C THR A 56 5.39 -23.22 0.25
N PHE A 57 5.00 -24.24 1.02
CA PHE A 57 3.91 -25.15 0.62
C PHE A 57 2.57 -24.42 0.53
N ALA A 58 2.22 -23.63 1.56
CA ALA A 58 0.98 -22.84 1.55
C ALA A 58 0.93 -21.90 0.33
N ARG A 59 2.03 -21.24 -0.01
CA ARG A 59 2.13 -20.38 -1.20
C ARG A 59 1.89 -21.14 -2.50
N ILE A 60 2.49 -22.32 -2.67
CA ILE A 60 2.28 -23.14 -3.87
C ILE A 60 0.80 -23.51 -3.98
N LEU A 61 0.19 -23.97 -2.89
CA LEU A 61 -1.22 -24.31 -2.87
C LEU A 61 -2.12 -23.11 -3.21
N THR A 62 -1.86 -21.95 -2.61
CA THR A 62 -2.59 -20.71 -2.93
C THR A 62 -2.44 -20.32 -4.40
N LEU A 63 -1.24 -20.46 -4.97
CA LEU A 63 -1.03 -20.17 -6.39
C LEU A 63 -1.81 -21.13 -7.29
N VAL A 64 -1.83 -22.42 -6.98
CA VAL A 64 -2.63 -23.41 -7.70
C VAL A 64 -4.12 -23.07 -7.62
N GLN A 65 -4.63 -22.74 -6.43
CA GLN A 65 -6.03 -22.33 -6.24
C GLN A 65 -6.38 -21.07 -7.04
N ILE A 66 -5.49 -20.06 -7.02
CA ILE A 66 -5.67 -18.82 -7.78
C ILE A 66 -5.70 -19.10 -9.29
N ILE A 67 -4.74 -19.88 -9.80
CA ILE A 67 -4.65 -20.21 -11.22
C ILE A 67 -5.88 -20.99 -11.65
N TRP A 68 -6.30 -21.99 -10.87
CA TRP A 68 -7.50 -22.77 -11.16
C TRP A 68 -8.75 -21.88 -11.20
N PHE A 69 -8.94 -21.01 -10.21
CA PHE A 69 -10.07 -20.08 -10.18
C PHE A 69 -10.06 -19.12 -11.38
N LEU A 70 -8.89 -18.61 -11.77
CA LEU A 70 -8.77 -17.75 -12.96
C LEU A 70 -9.15 -18.49 -14.24
N ILE A 71 -8.70 -19.74 -14.39
CA ILE A 71 -9.09 -20.58 -15.54
C ILE A 71 -10.61 -20.77 -15.54
N GLN A 72 -11.22 -21.13 -14.42
CA GLN A 72 -12.68 -21.28 -14.30
C GLN A 72 -13.41 -20.00 -14.70
N ALA A 73 -13.01 -18.85 -14.16
CA ALA A 73 -13.67 -17.58 -14.44
C ALA A 73 -13.55 -17.17 -15.92
N VAL A 74 -12.36 -17.35 -16.52
CA VAL A 74 -12.12 -17.04 -17.94
C VAL A 74 -12.90 -18.01 -18.84
N SER A 75 -12.89 -19.30 -18.53
CA SER A 75 -13.66 -20.30 -19.28
C SER A 75 -15.16 -20.03 -19.23
N ARG A 76 -15.71 -19.62 -18.07
CA ARG A 76 -17.13 -19.22 -17.96
C ARG A 76 -17.42 -18.00 -18.82
N TRP A 77 -16.55 -17.01 -18.81
CA TRP A 77 -16.70 -15.82 -19.65
C TRP A 77 -16.68 -16.15 -21.15
N VAL A 78 -15.76 -17.01 -21.60
CA VAL A 78 -15.66 -17.46 -23.00
C VAL A 78 -16.88 -18.26 -23.43
N GLN A 79 -17.44 -19.09 -22.55
CA GLN A 79 -18.64 -19.87 -22.83
C GLN A 79 -19.96 -19.09 -22.59
N HIS A 80 -19.89 -17.78 -22.36
CA HIS A 80 -21.04 -16.92 -22.05
C HIS A 80 -21.89 -17.41 -20.86
N LEU A 81 -21.26 -18.11 -19.92
CA LEU A 81 -21.88 -18.51 -18.67
C LEU A 81 -21.82 -17.36 -17.67
N ALA A 82 -22.79 -17.33 -16.75
CA ALA A 82 -22.84 -16.30 -15.75
C ALA A 82 -21.64 -16.37 -14.79
N LEU A 83 -21.09 -15.19 -14.48
CA LEU A 83 -20.15 -14.95 -13.41
C LEU A 83 -20.87 -14.18 -12.31
N SER A 84 -20.70 -14.60 -11.06
CA SER A 84 -21.31 -13.93 -9.91
C SER A 84 -20.54 -12.66 -9.52
N THR A 85 -21.23 -11.73 -8.85
CA THR A 85 -20.59 -10.54 -8.24
C THR A 85 -19.55 -10.93 -7.17
N PHE A 86 -19.78 -12.06 -6.48
CA PHE A 86 -18.81 -12.66 -5.57
C PHE A 86 -17.53 -13.08 -6.28
N GLU A 87 -17.65 -13.85 -7.36
CA GLU A 87 -16.50 -14.29 -8.15
C GLU A 87 -15.72 -13.10 -8.74
N LEU A 88 -16.42 -12.06 -9.20
CA LEU A 88 -15.80 -10.82 -9.66
C LEU A 88 -15.01 -10.11 -8.55
N SER A 89 -15.55 -10.10 -7.33
CA SER A 89 -14.84 -9.55 -6.17
C SER A 89 -13.60 -10.39 -5.82
N CYS A 90 -13.71 -11.71 -5.92
CA CYS A 90 -12.56 -12.62 -5.80
C CYS A 90 -11.49 -12.33 -6.86
N LEU A 91 -11.86 -12.09 -8.12
CA LEU A 91 -10.92 -11.69 -9.17
C LEU A 91 -10.18 -10.39 -8.82
N ALA A 92 -10.86 -9.41 -8.23
CA ALA A 92 -10.21 -8.18 -7.77
C ALA A 92 -9.19 -8.44 -6.65
N PHE A 93 -9.51 -9.32 -5.69
CA PHE A 93 -8.56 -9.72 -4.64
C PHE A 93 -7.39 -10.54 -5.19
N ILE A 94 -7.64 -11.43 -6.15
CA ILE A 94 -6.61 -12.20 -6.85
C ILE A 94 -5.65 -11.27 -7.58
N PHE A 95 -6.17 -10.28 -8.30
CA PHE A 95 -5.38 -9.25 -8.97
C PHE A 95 -4.43 -8.56 -7.98
N CYS A 96 -4.93 -8.12 -6.83
CA CYS A 96 -4.09 -7.54 -5.76
C CYS A 96 -3.05 -8.55 -5.22
N SER A 97 -3.45 -9.80 -5.05
CA SER A 97 -2.62 -10.85 -4.46
C SER A 97 -1.44 -11.21 -5.36
N ILE A 98 -1.66 -11.37 -6.67
CA ILE A 98 -0.60 -11.64 -7.65
C ILE A 98 0.47 -10.53 -7.63
N ASN A 99 0.04 -9.26 -7.66
CA ASN A 99 0.97 -8.14 -7.60
C ASN A 99 1.73 -8.09 -6.27
N THR A 100 1.04 -8.36 -5.16
CA THR A 100 1.68 -8.47 -3.83
C THR A 100 2.73 -9.57 -3.82
N PHE A 101 2.42 -10.77 -4.31
CA PHE A 101 3.37 -11.87 -4.39
C PHE A 101 4.57 -11.53 -5.28
N PHE A 102 4.36 -10.84 -6.41
CA PHE A 102 5.43 -10.44 -7.30
C PHE A 102 6.40 -9.44 -6.65
N PHE A 103 5.90 -8.34 -6.07
CA PHE A 103 6.78 -7.34 -5.43
C PHE A 103 7.39 -7.85 -4.13
N PHE A 104 6.66 -8.66 -3.35
CA PHE A 104 7.13 -9.17 -2.07
C PHE A 104 7.83 -10.53 -2.20
N ARG A 105 8.16 -10.99 -3.41
CA ARG A 105 8.86 -12.27 -3.64
C ARG A 105 10.20 -12.38 -2.90
N HIS A 106 10.84 -11.24 -2.65
CA HIS A 106 12.10 -11.15 -1.92
C HIS A 106 11.93 -10.67 -0.48
N LYS A 107 10.71 -10.34 -0.05
CA LYS A 107 10.42 -9.91 1.30
C LYS A 107 10.44 -11.15 2.23
N PRO A 108 11.30 -11.18 3.26
CA PRO A 108 11.27 -12.24 4.26
C PRO A 108 9.94 -12.24 5.01
N ARG A 109 9.47 -13.42 5.42
CA ARG A 109 8.25 -13.60 6.21
C ARG A 109 8.63 -14.18 7.56
N ASP A 110 7.79 -13.91 8.55
CA ASP A 110 7.86 -14.52 9.88
C ASP A 110 9.21 -14.34 10.59
N VAL A 111 9.69 -13.09 10.61
CA VAL A 111 10.94 -12.74 11.29
C VAL A 111 10.62 -12.32 12.72
N GLU A 112 10.60 -13.28 13.63
CA GLU A 112 10.24 -13.08 15.03
C GLU A 112 11.36 -12.42 15.85
N THR A 113 12.62 -12.62 15.46
CA THR A 113 13.78 -12.17 16.24
C THR A 113 14.46 -10.96 15.59
N PRO A 114 14.55 -9.81 16.30
CA PRO A 114 15.31 -8.66 15.84
C PRO A 114 16.79 -9.00 15.64
N SER A 115 17.38 -8.49 14.57
CA SER A 115 18.81 -8.58 14.31
C SER A 115 19.50 -7.37 14.92
N LEU A 116 20.30 -7.58 15.97
CA LEU A 116 21.07 -6.52 16.61
C LEU A 116 22.35 -6.23 15.82
N LEU A 117 22.49 -4.99 15.37
CA LEU A 117 23.71 -4.47 14.77
C LEU A 117 24.44 -3.61 15.80
N ALA A 118 25.65 -4.03 16.15
CA ALA A 118 26.52 -3.26 17.02
C ALA A 118 27.11 -2.07 16.24
N CYS A 119 27.03 -0.88 16.83
CA CYS A 119 27.70 0.30 16.35
C CYS A 119 28.76 0.72 17.36
N ASN A 120 29.97 0.99 16.90
CA ASN A 120 31.07 1.45 17.75
C ASN A 120 31.01 2.97 18.00
N THR A 121 30.19 3.69 17.22
CA THR A 121 30.08 5.15 17.26
C THR A 121 28.87 5.56 18.12
N THR A 122 29.03 6.61 18.92
CA THR A 122 27.90 7.19 19.67
C THR A 122 26.97 7.96 18.72
N VAL A 123 25.66 7.92 18.99
CA VAL A 123 24.67 8.65 18.18
C VAL A 123 24.97 10.15 18.14
N ALA A 124 25.48 10.72 19.24
CA ALA A 124 25.89 12.13 19.28
C ALA A 124 26.99 12.46 18.25
N LYS A 125 27.93 11.55 18.02
CA LYS A 125 28.98 11.73 17.00
C LYS A 125 28.41 11.61 15.58
N ILE A 126 27.49 10.66 15.35
CA ILE A 126 26.79 10.52 14.05
C ILE A 126 26.01 11.81 13.73
N LEU A 127 25.28 12.36 14.70
CA LEU A 127 24.55 13.62 14.54
C LEU A 127 25.48 14.81 14.25
N ALA A 128 26.62 14.88 14.95
CA ALA A 128 27.61 15.94 14.73
C ALA A 128 28.24 15.87 13.33
N GLU A 129 28.57 14.67 12.84
CA GLU A 129 29.13 14.46 11.50
C GLU A 129 28.11 14.74 10.39
N ALA A 130 26.82 14.47 10.64
CA ALA A 130 25.74 14.82 9.71
C ALA A 130 25.53 16.34 9.57
N GLY A 131 26.16 17.15 10.42
CA GLY A 131 25.93 18.60 10.48
C GLY A 131 24.51 18.98 10.92
N ASP A 132 23.73 18.01 11.42
CA ASP A 132 22.39 18.27 11.93
C ASP A 132 22.47 18.72 13.39
N ARG A 133 21.64 19.70 13.75
CA ARG A 133 21.57 20.16 15.14
C ARG A 133 20.74 19.13 15.93
N PRO A 134 21.05 18.87 17.21
CA PRO A 134 20.23 18.00 18.03
C PRO A 134 18.81 18.57 18.11
N LYS A 135 17.90 18.00 17.32
CA LYS A 135 16.46 18.22 17.41
C LYS A 135 15.84 17.02 18.11
N PRO A 136 14.69 17.19 18.77
CA PRO A 136 13.88 16.06 19.20
C PRO A 136 13.55 15.20 17.98
N TYR A 137 13.96 13.93 18.02
CA TYR A 137 13.56 12.97 16.99
C TYR A 137 12.09 12.59 17.18
N THR A 138 11.44 12.16 16.09
CA THR A 138 10.02 11.78 16.09
C THR A 138 9.81 10.27 16.18
N GLN A 139 10.71 9.49 15.58
CA GLN A 139 10.66 8.03 15.52
C GLN A 139 11.99 7.44 15.98
N THR A 140 13.10 7.84 15.35
CA THR A 140 14.43 7.37 15.72
C THR A 140 15.45 8.50 15.71
N PRO A 141 16.56 8.40 16.45
CA PRO A 141 17.62 9.41 16.41
C PRO A 141 18.21 9.69 15.02
N LEU A 142 17.91 8.84 14.02
CA LEU A 142 18.37 8.98 12.64
C LEU A 142 17.28 9.49 11.69
N ASP A 143 16.21 10.11 12.20
CA ASP A 143 15.11 10.64 11.38
C ASP A 143 15.57 11.65 10.31
N PHE A 144 16.68 12.35 10.55
CA PHE A 144 17.26 13.32 9.62
C PHE A 144 17.70 12.71 8.28
N VAL A 145 17.99 11.40 8.25
CA VAL A 145 18.41 10.68 7.05
C VAL A 145 17.24 10.54 6.06
N LYS A 146 16.02 10.49 6.57
CA LYS A 146 14.85 10.16 5.77
C LYS A 146 14.48 11.31 4.84
N PRO A 147 14.38 11.09 3.51
CA PRO A 147 13.96 12.14 2.61
C PRO A 147 12.53 12.59 2.90
N PRO A 148 12.17 13.85 2.62
CA PRO A 148 10.79 14.31 2.73
C PRO A 148 9.89 13.50 1.80
N ILE A 149 8.60 13.40 2.15
CA ILE A 149 7.61 12.68 1.34
C ILE A 149 7.61 13.24 -0.09
N SER A 150 7.80 12.36 -1.07
CA SER A 150 7.81 12.75 -2.48
C SER A 150 6.53 13.48 -2.88
N ARG A 151 6.68 14.57 -3.65
CA ARG A 151 5.54 15.34 -4.19
C ARG A 151 4.63 14.50 -5.06
N THR A 152 5.17 13.47 -5.71
CA THR A 152 4.47 12.56 -6.64
C THR A 152 3.92 11.31 -5.97
N SER A 153 3.94 11.24 -4.62
CA SER A 153 3.40 10.09 -3.90
C SER A 153 1.89 9.96 -4.13
N LEU A 154 1.47 8.84 -4.71
CA LEU A 154 0.05 8.52 -4.90
C LEU A 154 -0.65 8.10 -3.60
N ILE A 155 0.11 7.69 -2.59
CA ILE A 155 -0.41 7.03 -1.38
C ILE A 155 -0.40 7.99 -0.18
N ALA A 156 0.55 8.92 -0.12
CA ALA A 156 0.70 9.79 1.04
C ALA A 156 -0.49 10.76 1.27
N PRO A 157 -1.12 11.36 0.24
CA PRO A 157 -2.32 12.18 0.42
C PRO A 157 -3.51 11.42 1.00
N PHE A 158 -3.69 10.15 0.59
CA PHE A 158 -4.72 9.28 1.15
C PHE A 158 -4.50 9.06 2.65
N TRP A 159 -3.30 8.65 3.06
CA TRP A 159 -3.00 8.44 4.49
C TRP A 159 -3.02 9.72 5.30
N PHE A 160 -2.64 10.86 4.73
CA PHE A 160 -2.82 12.15 5.39
C PHE A 160 -4.29 12.40 5.73
N GLY A 161 -5.20 12.16 4.79
CA GLY A 161 -6.65 12.25 5.03
C GLY A 161 -7.12 11.33 6.15
N VAL A 162 -6.68 10.06 6.15
CA VAL A 162 -7.02 9.09 7.22
C VAL A 162 -6.58 9.62 8.58
N ARG A 163 -5.35 10.13 8.68
CA ARG A 163 -4.80 10.69 9.93
C ARG A 163 -5.62 11.85 10.45
N ILE A 164 -6.05 12.74 9.56
CA ILE A 164 -6.86 13.90 9.93
C ILE A 164 -8.26 13.48 10.40
N CYS A 165 -8.96 12.65 9.63
CA CYS A 165 -10.35 12.27 9.90
C CYS A 165 -10.51 11.40 11.14
N PHE A 166 -9.62 10.43 11.34
CA PHE A 166 -9.73 9.47 12.44
C PHE A 166 -8.90 9.85 13.66
N ASN A 167 -8.30 11.05 13.65
CA ASN A 167 -7.26 11.42 14.61
C ASN A 167 -6.19 10.34 14.78
N TRP A 168 -5.86 9.68 13.67
CA TRP A 168 -4.88 8.60 13.63
C TRP A 168 -3.49 9.25 13.68
N GLY A 169 -3.09 9.66 14.88
CA GLY A 169 -1.80 10.28 15.14
C GLY A 169 -0.68 9.27 15.28
N ASN A 170 0.55 9.73 15.06
CA ASN A 170 1.74 9.03 15.53
C ASN A 170 1.64 9.00 17.06
N HIS A 171 1.39 7.84 17.65
CA HIS A 171 1.62 7.60 19.07
C HIS A 171 3.14 7.75 19.30
N ALA A 172 3.60 9.00 19.44
CA ALA A 172 4.96 9.34 19.87
C ALA A 172 5.19 8.94 21.34
N ASP A 173 4.14 8.53 22.04
CA ASP A 173 4.17 8.18 23.46
C ASP A 173 4.75 6.78 23.72
N GLU A 174 4.98 5.95 22.68
CA GLU A 174 5.61 4.63 22.78
C GLU A 174 6.98 4.58 22.07
N LEU A 175 7.82 5.59 22.31
CA LEU A 175 9.23 5.51 21.92
C LEU A 175 9.97 4.52 22.84
N PRO A 176 10.83 3.62 22.30
CA PRO A 176 11.18 3.45 20.90
C PRO A 176 10.13 2.67 20.09
N ILE A 177 9.86 3.13 18.86
CA ILE A 177 8.95 2.42 17.95
C ILE A 177 9.43 0.99 17.68
N LYS A 178 8.51 0.06 17.45
CA LYS A 178 8.85 -1.35 17.15
C LYS A 178 9.01 -1.63 15.66
N ALA A 179 8.37 -0.85 14.79
CA ALA A 179 8.43 -0.99 13.34
C ALA A 179 8.07 0.32 12.61
N PHE A 180 8.54 0.46 11.37
CA PHE A 180 8.22 1.62 10.54
C PHE A 180 6.90 1.41 9.79
N GLY A 181 6.10 2.47 9.70
CA GLY A 181 4.88 2.46 8.89
C GLY A 181 5.19 2.51 7.39
N ASN A 182 4.64 1.57 6.62
CA ASN A 182 4.75 1.48 5.16
C ASN A 182 4.33 2.77 4.42
N SER A 183 3.58 3.66 5.07
CA SER A 183 3.10 4.93 4.50
C SER A 183 4.17 6.01 4.37
N THR A 184 5.37 5.79 4.92
CA THR A 184 6.46 6.79 4.96
C THR A 184 7.73 6.36 4.25
N THR A 185 7.81 5.11 3.82
CA THR A 185 9.04 4.54 3.25
C THR A 185 9.01 4.67 1.73
N THR A 186 9.77 5.60 1.18
CA THR A 186 10.06 5.66 -0.26
C THR A 186 11.32 4.86 -0.56
N PRO A 187 11.49 4.30 -1.77
CA PRO A 187 12.77 3.71 -2.15
C PRO A 187 13.92 4.74 -2.06
N PRO A 188 15.15 4.35 -1.68
CA PRO A 188 16.33 5.23 -1.71
C PRO A 188 16.55 5.92 -3.06
N ARG A 189 16.25 5.22 -4.15
CA ARG A 189 16.28 5.74 -5.53
C ARG A 189 15.18 6.77 -5.87
N GLY A 190 14.33 7.12 -4.91
CA GLY A 190 13.13 7.92 -5.12
C GLY A 190 12.04 7.22 -5.95
N ILE A 191 10.94 7.95 -6.19
CA ILE A 191 9.82 7.51 -7.03
C ILE A 191 10.12 7.86 -8.49
N ARG A 192 10.21 6.86 -9.36
CA ARG A 192 10.40 7.03 -10.81
C ARG A 192 9.06 7.13 -11.54
N VAL A 193 9.08 7.66 -12.76
CA VAL A 193 7.90 7.70 -13.65
C VAL A 193 7.31 6.31 -13.87
N THR A 194 8.14 5.27 -13.95
CA THR A 194 7.70 3.87 -14.06
C THR A 194 6.89 3.40 -12.85
N ASP A 195 7.27 3.83 -11.64
CA ASP A 195 6.55 3.48 -10.41
C ASP A 195 5.17 4.16 -10.37
N ILE A 196 5.12 5.43 -10.82
CA ILE A 196 3.88 6.21 -10.92
C ILE A 196 2.97 5.57 -11.96
N ALA A 197 3.49 5.28 -13.15
CA ALA A 197 2.72 4.65 -14.23
C ALA A 197 2.15 3.31 -13.77
N TYR A 198 2.97 2.46 -13.16
CA TYR A 198 2.51 1.19 -12.59
C TYR A 198 1.42 1.40 -11.53
N GLY A 199 1.60 2.33 -10.58
CA GLY A 199 0.61 2.60 -9.54
C GLY A 199 -0.74 3.09 -10.09
N ASN A 200 -0.71 3.93 -11.12
CA ASN A 200 -1.93 4.38 -11.82
C ASN A 200 -2.63 3.22 -12.55
N ILE A 201 -1.88 2.39 -13.28
CA ILE A 201 -2.42 1.22 -13.98
C ILE A 201 -3.03 0.24 -12.98
N PHE A 202 -2.32 -0.06 -11.90
CA PHE A 202 -2.77 -0.97 -10.86
C PHE A 202 -4.08 -0.50 -10.21
N THR A 203 -4.12 0.75 -9.75
CA THR A 203 -5.31 1.30 -9.09
C THR A 203 -6.50 1.42 -10.04
N THR A 204 -6.28 1.88 -11.27
CA THR A 204 -7.33 1.98 -12.30
C THR A 204 -7.89 0.61 -12.66
N ALA A 205 -7.03 -0.39 -12.85
CA ALA A 205 -7.45 -1.77 -13.11
C ALA A 205 -8.27 -2.32 -11.94
N TYR A 206 -7.81 -2.14 -10.70
CA TYR A 206 -8.51 -2.63 -9.51
C TYR A 206 -9.94 -2.10 -9.40
N PHE A 207 -10.12 -0.78 -9.48
CA PHE A 207 -11.47 -0.18 -9.42
C PHE A 207 -12.29 -0.48 -10.68
N GLY A 208 -11.63 -0.61 -11.84
CA GLY A 208 -12.25 -0.96 -13.11
C GLY A 208 -12.84 -2.38 -13.15
N ILE A 209 -12.26 -3.34 -12.41
CA ILE A 209 -12.80 -4.72 -12.34
C ILE A 209 -14.27 -4.73 -11.89
N HIS A 210 -14.64 -3.90 -10.92
CA HIS A 210 -16.04 -3.84 -10.45
C HIS A 210 -17.01 -3.31 -11.51
N LEU A 211 -16.55 -2.48 -12.44
CA LEU A 211 -17.35 -2.02 -13.59
C LEU A 211 -17.61 -3.16 -14.60
N ALA A 212 -16.80 -4.22 -14.63
CA ALA A 212 -17.08 -5.37 -15.50
C ALA A 212 -18.40 -6.09 -15.12
N GLY A 213 -18.85 -5.93 -13.87
CA GLY A 213 -20.14 -6.44 -13.37
C GLY A 213 -21.36 -5.63 -13.83
N TRP A 214 -21.21 -4.66 -14.75
CA TRP A 214 -22.27 -3.72 -15.13
C TRP A 214 -23.59 -4.39 -15.56
N ASN A 215 -23.47 -5.51 -16.28
CA ASN A 215 -24.60 -6.25 -16.85
C ASN A 215 -24.86 -7.58 -16.12
N PHE A 216 -24.35 -7.74 -14.89
CA PHE A 216 -24.66 -8.94 -14.11
C PHE A 216 -26.13 -8.98 -13.73
N SER A 217 -26.62 -10.19 -13.45
CA SER A 217 -27.96 -10.42 -12.91
C SER A 217 -27.95 -10.15 -11.41
N PHE A 218 -28.93 -9.38 -10.95
CA PHE A 218 -29.14 -9.05 -9.54
C PHE A 218 -30.56 -9.45 -9.14
N PRO A 219 -30.82 -9.76 -7.85
CA PRO A 219 -32.16 -10.13 -7.40
C PRO A 219 -33.20 -9.04 -7.68
N THR A 220 -32.81 -7.77 -7.56
CA THR A 220 -33.68 -6.62 -7.85
C THR A 220 -33.01 -5.57 -8.72
N ARG A 221 -33.83 -4.76 -9.41
CA ARG A 221 -33.34 -3.60 -10.18
C ARG A 221 -32.67 -2.55 -9.28
N ALA A 222 -33.15 -2.40 -8.04
CA ALA A 222 -32.55 -1.49 -7.08
C ALA A 222 -31.12 -1.89 -6.73
N GLU A 223 -30.88 -3.18 -6.43
CA GLU A 223 -29.54 -3.72 -6.16
C GLU A 223 -28.60 -3.52 -7.35
N GLN A 224 -29.08 -3.76 -8.59
CA GLN A 224 -28.28 -3.51 -9.78
C GLN A 224 -27.90 -2.02 -9.94
N ILE A 225 -28.83 -1.10 -9.68
CA ILE A 225 -28.54 0.34 -9.75
C ILE A 225 -27.54 0.73 -8.66
N LEU A 226 -27.73 0.24 -7.43
CA LEU A 226 -26.80 0.50 -6.32
C LEU A 226 -25.40 -0.04 -6.61
N TRP A 227 -25.28 -1.20 -7.27
CA TRP A 227 -23.99 -1.74 -7.73
C TRP A 227 -23.30 -0.80 -8.71
N ARG A 228 -24.04 -0.32 -9.71
CA ARG A 228 -23.52 0.60 -10.74
C ARG A 228 -23.11 1.94 -10.14
N VAL A 229 -23.95 2.51 -9.31
CA VAL A 229 -23.67 3.77 -8.59
C VAL A 229 -22.45 3.61 -7.68
N SER A 230 -22.37 2.52 -6.91
CA SER A 230 -21.23 2.27 -6.02
C SER A 230 -19.93 2.07 -6.80
N SER A 231 -19.96 1.31 -7.89
CA SER A 231 -18.80 1.08 -8.77
C SER A 231 -18.32 2.38 -9.42
N LEU A 232 -19.24 3.18 -9.98
CA LEU A 232 -18.92 4.50 -10.54
C LEU A 232 -18.43 5.48 -9.48
N THR A 233 -18.99 5.44 -8.27
CA THR A 233 -18.55 6.28 -7.16
C THR A 233 -17.11 5.97 -6.79
N LEU A 234 -16.76 4.70 -6.61
CA LEU A 234 -15.39 4.28 -6.29
C LEU A 234 -14.41 4.66 -7.41
N PHE A 235 -14.80 4.43 -8.68
CA PHE A 235 -13.97 4.80 -9.83
C PHE A 235 -13.83 6.34 -9.94
N GLY A 236 -14.91 7.09 -9.73
CA GLY A 236 -14.90 8.55 -9.75
C GLY A 236 -14.03 9.15 -8.64
N LEU A 237 -14.07 8.57 -7.42
CA LEU A 237 -13.18 8.95 -6.33
C LEU A 237 -11.70 8.68 -6.66
N LEU A 238 -11.39 7.59 -7.37
CA LEU A 238 -10.04 7.35 -7.89
C LEU A 238 -9.62 8.46 -8.85
N ILE A 239 -10.44 8.76 -9.87
CA ILE A 239 -10.11 9.80 -10.86
C ILE A 239 -9.93 11.16 -10.18
N PHE A 240 -10.80 11.49 -9.22
CA PHE A 240 -10.67 12.70 -8.41
C PHE A 240 -9.35 12.72 -7.63
N HIS A 241 -8.96 11.62 -6.98
CA HIS A 241 -7.69 11.50 -6.27
C HIS A 241 -6.48 11.67 -7.19
N LEU A 242 -6.46 10.99 -8.33
CA LEU A 242 -5.37 11.10 -9.32
C LEU A 242 -5.25 12.54 -9.85
N PHE A 243 -6.39 13.17 -10.14
CA PHE A 243 -6.44 14.58 -10.54
C PHE A 243 -5.91 15.48 -9.42
N ALA A 244 -6.34 15.29 -8.17
CA ALA A 244 -5.90 16.09 -7.03
C ALA A 244 -4.38 15.98 -6.83
N VAL A 245 -3.81 14.78 -6.94
CA VAL A 245 -2.36 14.58 -6.85
C VAL A 245 -1.63 15.26 -8.02
N ALA A 246 -2.10 15.08 -9.25
CA ALA A 246 -1.51 15.72 -10.43
C ALA A 246 -1.60 17.25 -10.38
N PHE A 247 -2.73 17.79 -9.91
CA PHE A 247 -2.89 19.21 -9.69
C PHE A 247 -1.95 19.71 -8.59
N GLY A 248 -1.87 18.98 -7.48
CA GLY A 248 -1.02 19.29 -6.34
C GLY A 248 0.47 19.29 -6.67
N THR A 249 0.95 18.37 -7.51
CA THR A 249 2.36 18.33 -7.92
C THR A 249 2.77 19.59 -8.69
N VAL A 250 1.87 20.18 -9.47
CA VAL A 250 2.16 21.36 -10.30
C VAL A 250 1.84 22.67 -9.57
N MET A 251 0.72 22.73 -8.84
CA MET A 251 0.19 23.98 -8.26
C MET A 251 0.51 24.20 -6.78
N ALA A 252 0.89 23.19 -6.00
CA ALA A 252 0.99 23.33 -4.53
C ALA A 252 1.89 24.49 -4.09
N ALA A 253 3.07 24.64 -4.69
CA ALA A 253 3.98 25.73 -4.32
C ALA A 253 3.40 27.13 -4.66
N ARG A 254 2.59 27.25 -5.72
CA ARG A 254 1.90 28.50 -6.06
C ARG A 254 0.79 28.80 -5.07
N LEU A 255 0.01 27.77 -4.71
CA LEU A 255 -1.07 27.89 -3.73
C LEU A 255 -0.55 28.23 -2.33
N ALA A 256 0.54 27.60 -1.88
CA ALA A 256 1.17 27.90 -0.60
C ALA A 256 1.56 29.38 -0.48
N ARG A 257 2.15 29.93 -1.54
CA ARG A 257 2.54 31.34 -1.59
C ARG A 257 1.34 32.27 -1.64
N TRP A 258 0.35 31.96 -2.48
CA TRP A 258 -0.80 32.84 -2.69
C TRP A 258 -1.77 32.86 -1.51
N LEU A 259 -2.07 31.69 -0.93
CA LEU A 259 -3.05 31.56 0.17
C LEU A 259 -2.45 31.78 1.56
N PHE A 260 -1.19 31.38 1.77
CA PHE A 260 -0.59 31.31 3.11
C PHE A 260 0.70 32.11 3.26
N ASN A 261 1.14 32.83 2.21
CA ASN A 261 2.44 33.51 2.16
C ASN A 261 3.62 32.60 2.58
N ASN A 262 3.51 31.29 2.33
CA ASN A 262 4.49 30.28 2.76
C ASN A 262 5.31 29.81 1.55
N ARG A 263 6.65 29.92 1.64
CA ARG A 263 7.58 29.52 0.58
C ARG A 263 8.15 28.10 0.75
N ASP A 264 8.03 27.53 1.94
CA ASP A 264 8.59 26.22 2.29
C ASP A 264 7.65 25.09 1.88
N ALA A 265 6.34 25.32 1.99
CA ALA A 265 5.31 24.41 1.52
C ALA A 265 5.30 24.32 0.00
N THR A 266 5.78 23.19 -0.52
CA THR A 266 5.91 22.96 -1.97
C THR A 266 5.17 21.72 -2.46
N THR A 267 4.51 20.99 -1.56
CA THR A 267 3.80 19.74 -1.83
C THR A 267 2.32 19.89 -1.46
N ILE A 268 1.44 19.07 -2.04
CA ILE A 268 0.01 19.08 -1.69
C ILE A 268 -0.22 18.84 -0.19
N LEU A 269 0.60 17.97 0.41
CA LEU A 269 0.59 17.71 1.85
C LEU A 269 1.04 18.93 2.66
N GLY A 270 2.09 19.63 2.19
CA GLY A 270 2.54 20.87 2.82
C GLY A 270 1.44 21.92 2.83
N VAL A 271 0.76 22.12 1.71
CA VAL A 271 -0.41 23.04 1.64
C VAL A 271 -1.53 22.56 2.57
N ALA A 272 -1.87 21.26 2.53
CA ALA A 272 -2.93 20.71 3.36
C ALA A 272 -2.63 20.82 4.86
N SER A 273 -1.35 20.72 5.26
CA SER A 273 -0.92 20.90 6.66
C SER A 273 -1.02 22.34 7.17
N LEU A 274 -1.15 23.33 6.28
CA LEU A 274 -1.37 24.73 6.66
C LEU A 274 -2.85 25.03 6.94
N LEU A 275 -3.77 24.15 6.53
CA LEU A 275 -5.19 24.33 6.78
C LEU A 275 -5.51 24.08 8.26
N PRO A 276 -6.44 24.85 8.87
CA PRO A 276 -6.91 24.54 10.20
C PRO A 276 -7.58 23.17 10.20
N ARG A 277 -7.37 22.41 11.28
CA ARG A 277 -7.77 20.98 11.34
C ARG A 277 -9.25 20.76 11.01
N TRP A 278 -10.15 21.61 11.51
CA TRP A 278 -11.59 21.49 11.25
C TRP A 278 -11.91 21.55 9.75
N LEU A 279 -11.21 22.39 8.99
CA LEU A 279 -11.38 22.53 7.55
C LEU A 279 -10.82 21.32 6.82
N ALA A 280 -9.65 20.83 7.23
CA ALA A 280 -9.08 19.62 6.69
C ALA A 280 -10.00 18.40 6.91
N VAL A 281 -10.63 18.27 8.08
CA VAL A 281 -11.63 17.23 8.38
C VAL A 281 -12.86 17.42 7.48
N LEU A 282 -13.38 18.64 7.34
CA LEU A 282 -14.54 18.92 6.51
C LEU A 282 -14.32 18.57 5.03
N ILE A 283 -13.10 18.74 4.53
CA ILE A 283 -12.72 18.38 3.15
C ILE A 283 -12.59 16.86 2.98
N HIS A 284 -11.94 16.16 3.92
CA HIS A 284 -11.60 14.74 3.74
C HIS A 284 -12.72 13.78 4.18
N SER A 285 -13.49 14.11 5.22
CA SER A 285 -14.50 13.20 5.79
C SER A 285 -15.57 12.75 4.79
N PRO A 286 -16.13 13.62 3.93
CA PRO A 286 -17.10 13.19 2.91
C PRO A 286 -16.54 12.13 1.97
N ILE A 287 -15.27 12.26 1.56
CA ILE A 287 -14.59 11.30 0.67
C ILE A 287 -14.54 9.92 1.34
N PHE A 288 -14.15 9.86 2.62
CA PHE A 288 -14.06 8.59 3.34
C PHE A 288 -15.42 7.96 3.60
N VAL A 289 -16.44 8.76 3.93
CA VAL A 289 -17.81 8.26 4.13
C VAL A 289 -18.37 7.70 2.83
N ILE A 290 -18.27 8.45 1.72
CA ILE A 290 -18.75 8.01 0.41
C ILE A 290 -17.99 6.76 -0.05
N TYR A 291 -16.66 6.74 0.09
CA TYR A 291 -15.85 5.55 -0.20
C TYR A 291 -16.30 4.35 0.65
N GLY A 292 -16.46 4.53 1.95
CA GLY A 292 -16.84 3.48 2.89
C GLY A 292 -18.21 2.89 2.58
N LEU A 293 -19.20 3.73 2.29
CA LEU A 293 -20.55 3.29 1.92
C LEU A 293 -20.56 2.53 0.59
N ALA A 294 -19.93 3.09 -0.46
CA ALA A 294 -19.86 2.44 -1.76
C ALA A 294 -19.08 1.12 -1.68
N ARG A 295 -17.97 1.09 -0.93
CA ARG A 295 -17.16 -0.13 -0.74
C ARG A 295 -17.91 -1.18 0.09
N GLY A 296 -18.58 -0.76 1.16
CA GLY A 296 -19.41 -1.64 1.98
C GLY A 296 -20.51 -2.29 1.16
N TYR A 297 -21.19 -1.51 0.31
CA TYR A 297 -22.21 -2.04 -0.58
C TYR A 297 -21.66 -3.09 -1.56
N ILE A 298 -20.56 -2.82 -2.27
CA ILE A 298 -19.95 -3.79 -3.20
C ILE A 298 -19.61 -5.11 -2.51
N ILE A 299 -19.10 -5.05 -1.27
CA ILE A 299 -18.76 -6.25 -0.49
C ILE A 299 -20.02 -7.02 -0.09
N VAL A 300 -21.02 -6.34 0.48
CA VAL A 300 -22.27 -6.96 0.94
C VAL A 300 -23.06 -7.55 -0.23
N GLU A 301 -23.17 -6.80 -1.33
CA GLU A 301 -23.86 -7.24 -2.55
C GLU A 301 -23.19 -8.46 -3.18
N GLY A 302 -21.87 -8.60 -3.05
CA GLY A 302 -21.14 -9.81 -3.45
C GLY A 302 -21.75 -11.09 -2.86
N PHE A 303 -22.15 -11.07 -1.58
CA PHE A 303 -22.81 -12.20 -0.94
C PHE A 303 -24.31 -12.25 -1.22
N PHE A 304 -24.98 -11.10 -1.22
CA PHE A 304 -26.44 -11.02 -1.34
C PHE A 304 -26.94 -11.44 -2.72
N ALA A 305 -26.17 -11.17 -3.78
CA ALA A 305 -26.51 -11.58 -5.14
C ALA A 305 -26.54 -13.11 -5.32
N LEU A 306 -25.87 -13.88 -4.44
CA LEU A 306 -25.91 -15.34 -4.49
C LEU A 306 -27.32 -15.92 -4.28
N ARG A 307 -28.25 -15.14 -3.70
CA ARG A 307 -29.65 -15.54 -3.50
C ARG A 307 -30.44 -15.67 -4.80
N ALA A 308 -29.98 -15.04 -5.88
CA ALA A 308 -30.69 -15.01 -7.17
C ALA A 308 -29.71 -15.12 -8.35
N LEU A 309 -28.89 -16.18 -8.35
CA LEU A 309 -28.02 -16.46 -9.48
C LEU A 309 -28.82 -16.94 -10.69
N PRO A 310 -28.43 -16.54 -11.91
CA PRO A 310 -29.03 -17.07 -13.14
C PRO A 310 -28.72 -18.57 -13.28
N LEU A 311 -29.58 -19.31 -14.00
CA LEU A 311 -29.46 -20.77 -14.16
C LEU A 311 -28.08 -21.18 -14.73
N SER A 312 -27.51 -20.39 -15.64
CA SER A 312 -26.19 -20.65 -16.23
C SER A 312 -25.01 -20.54 -15.25
N ALA A 313 -25.24 -20.03 -14.04
CA ALA A 313 -24.25 -20.08 -12.97
C ALA A 313 -24.08 -21.52 -12.41
N PHE A 314 -25.09 -22.37 -12.58
CA PHE A 314 -25.06 -23.77 -12.12
C PHE A 314 -24.56 -24.74 -13.20
N ASP A 315 -24.43 -24.29 -14.44
CA ASP A 315 -23.90 -25.10 -15.53
C ASP A 315 -22.41 -25.44 -15.32
N SER A 316 -22.06 -26.68 -15.61
CA SER A 316 -20.67 -27.13 -15.65
C SER A 316 -19.97 -26.64 -16.91
N LEU A 317 -18.70 -26.28 -16.80
CA LEU A 317 -17.89 -25.92 -17.96
C LEU A 317 -17.73 -27.11 -18.90
N ASN A 318 -17.98 -26.87 -20.18
CA ASN A 318 -17.72 -27.88 -21.19
C ASN A 318 -16.26 -27.82 -21.63
N TRP A 319 -15.40 -28.63 -20.99
CA TRP A 319 -13.97 -28.64 -21.28
C TRP A 319 -13.62 -29.10 -22.70
N SER A 320 -14.46 -29.93 -23.33
CA SER A 320 -14.18 -30.45 -24.67
C SER A 320 -14.15 -29.36 -25.74
N ASN A 321 -14.88 -28.25 -25.53
CA ASN A 321 -14.87 -27.08 -26.43
C ASN A 321 -13.51 -26.37 -26.48
N PHE A 322 -12.61 -26.60 -25.51
CA PHE A 322 -11.26 -26.03 -25.50
C PHE A 322 -10.19 -26.97 -26.06
N VAL A 323 -10.53 -28.23 -26.30
CA VAL A 323 -9.61 -29.20 -26.92
C VAL A 323 -9.82 -29.13 -28.44
N PRO A 324 -8.79 -28.86 -29.25
CA PRO A 324 -8.90 -28.89 -30.69
C PRO A 324 -9.47 -30.24 -31.12
N HIS A 325 -10.61 -30.22 -31.81
CA HIS A 325 -11.22 -31.43 -32.34
C HIS A 325 -10.31 -31.93 -33.47
N LEU A 326 -9.77 -33.15 -33.33
CA LEU A 326 -8.98 -33.82 -34.37
C LEU A 326 -9.87 -34.31 -35.51
#